data_AF-A0A2P4YTC7-F1
#
_entry.id   AF-A0A2P4YTC7-F1
#
_cell.length_a   1.000
_cell.length_b   1.000
_cell.length_c   1.000
_cell.angle_alpha   90.00
_cell.angle_beta   90.00
_cell.angle_gamma   90.00
#
_symmetry.space_group_name_H-M   'P 1'
#
loop_
_entity.id
_entity.type
_entity.pdbx_description
1 polymer ?
#
loop_
_entity_poly.entity_id
_entity_poly.type
_entity_poly.pdbx_seq_one_letter_code
_entity_poly.pdbx_strand_id
1 'polypeptide(L)'
;MSTVTVKEINADPGCSGRTTAIYSTITEDTCSGGVTCTTESGWTDTTSSEYKLCNYDRAGYLRYAFPNVQYLLFDYYEDNECKTLVQSNAILADGECHSSVHYTLMFETGDDGTVYVLSRGIDCNRGEWSNFTEPIPKDMINSGKCFVGEHTIGKVYLCFPG
;
A
#
# COMPACT_ATOMS: atom_id res chain seq x y z
N MET A 1 -3.91 -14.06 19.49
CA MET A 1 -3.36 -13.48 18.24
C MET A 1 -3.72 -12.01 18.26
N SER A 2 -2.75 -11.12 18.04
CA SER A 2 -3.04 -9.69 17.84
C SER A 2 -3.63 -9.56 16.44
N THR A 3 -4.87 -9.10 16.35
CA THR A 3 -5.48 -8.74 15.07
C THR A 3 -5.04 -7.34 14.69
N VAL A 4 -5.04 -7.03 13.39
CA VAL A 4 -4.86 -5.68 12.87
C VAL A 4 -6.19 -5.12 12.36
N THR A 5 -6.32 -3.80 12.33
CA THR A 5 -7.32 -3.14 11.49
C THR A 5 -6.69 -2.85 10.14
N VAL A 6 -7.29 -3.36 9.06
CA VAL A 6 -6.84 -3.10 7.70
C VAL A 6 -7.89 -2.30 6.95
N LYS A 7 -7.43 -1.26 6.26
CA LYS A 7 -8.15 -0.59 5.18
C LYS A 7 -7.47 -0.96 3.86
N GLU A 8 -8.18 -1.60 2.96
CA GLU A 8 -7.65 -2.10 1.68
C GLU A 8 -8.41 -1.50 0.51
N ILE A 9 -7.69 -1.08 -0.53
CA ILE A 9 -8.22 -0.56 -1.79
C ILE A 9 -7.86 -1.51 -2.93
N ASN A 10 -8.89 -1.94 -3.65
CA ASN A 10 -8.77 -2.83 -4.81
C ASN A 10 -9.29 -2.12 -6.07
N ALA A 11 -8.70 -2.46 -7.23
CA ALA A 11 -9.25 -2.08 -8.53
C ALA A 11 -10.56 -2.84 -8.80
N ASP A 12 -11.45 -2.24 -9.61
CA ASP A 12 -12.62 -2.81 -10.31
C ASP A 12 -12.81 -4.35 -10.23
N PRO A 13 -14.02 -4.90 -9.95
CA PRO A 13 -15.35 -4.29 -10.10
C PRO A 13 -16.16 -4.06 -8.82
N GLY A 14 -15.50 -3.80 -7.70
CA GLY A 14 -16.17 -3.54 -6.43
C GLY A 14 -16.32 -4.81 -5.58
N CYS A 15 -17.39 -4.90 -4.77
CA CYS A 15 -17.56 -5.98 -3.79
C CYS A 15 -18.02 -7.33 -4.36
N SER A 16 -18.24 -7.44 -5.67
CA SER A 16 -18.68 -8.67 -6.35
C SER A 16 -17.54 -9.63 -6.68
N GLY A 17 -16.29 -9.17 -6.60
CA GLY A 17 -15.09 -9.98 -6.76
C GLY A 17 -13.88 -9.23 -6.22
N ARG A 18 -13.11 -9.86 -5.33
CA ARG A 18 -11.90 -9.27 -4.77
C ARG A 18 -10.74 -9.45 -5.76
N THR A 19 -10.11 -8.34 -6.16
CA THR A 19 -8.85 -8.33 -6.91
C THR A 19 -7.66 -8.22 -5.95
N THR A 20 -6.44 -8.26 -6.49
CA THR A 20 -5.23 -7.95 -5.74
C THR A 20 -5.32 -6.53 -5.15
N ALA A 21 -4.87 -6.36 -3.92
CA ALA A 21 -4.82 -5.04 -3.30
C ALA A 21 -3.87 -4.11 -4.05
N ILE A 22 -4.33 -2.90 -4.38
CA ILE A 22 -3.47 -1.84 -4.91
C ILE A 22 -2.72 -1.19 -3.76
N TYR A 23 -3.45 -0.89 -2.69
CA TYR A 23 -2.95 -0.17 -1.53
C TYR A 23 -3.69 -0.65 -0.28
N SER A 24 -2.98 -0.74 0.82
CA SER A 24 -3.59 -1.01 2.13
C SER A 24 -2.88 -0.26 3.24
N THR A 25 -3.65 0.14 4.24
CA THR A 25 -3.16 0.67 5.52
C THR A 25 -3.51 -0.33 6.62
N ILE A 26 -2.51 -0.69 7.40
CA ILE A 26 -2.57 -1.69 8.46
C ILE A 26 -2.21 -0.99 9.78
N THR A 27 -3.11 -1.04 10.74
CA THR A 27 -2.90 -0.48 12.08
C THR A 27 -2.92 -1.60 13.10
N GLU A 28 -1.87 -1.67 13.93
CA GLU A 28 -1.73 -2.61 15.04
C GLU A 28 -2.66 -2.16 16.19
N ASP A 29 -3.93 -2.53 16.12
CA ASP A 29 -4.91 -2.32 17.18
C ASP A 29 -5.94 -3.47 17.22
N THR A 30 -6.57 -3.63 18.38
CA THR A 30 -7.58 -4.66 18.61
C THR A 30 -8.85 -4.33 17.81
N CYS A 31 -9.02 -4.97 16.66
CA CYS A 31 -10.25 -4.81 15.89
C CYS A 31 -11.30 -5.84 16.31
N SER A 32 -12.50 -5.37 16.65
CA SER A 32 -13.64 -6.21 17.02
C SER A 32 -14.68 -6.38 15.89
N GLY A 33 -14.29 -6.11 14.63
CA GLY A 33 -15.16 -6.18 13.46
C GLY A 33 -15.02 -7.45 12.63
N GLY A 34 -16.02 -7.72 11.78
CA GLY A 34 -15.90 -8.66 10.66
C GLY A 34 -15.29 -8.00 9.43
N VAL A 35 -15.48 -8.63 8.27
CA VAL A 35 -15.11 -8.05 6.97
C VAL A 35 -16.26 -7.18 6.46
N THR A 36 -15.98 -5.94 6.08
CA THR A 36 -16.92 -5.10 5.32
C THR A 36 -16.31 -4.70 3.99
N CYS A 37 -17.15 -4.51 2.98
CA CYS A 37 -16.75 -4.00 1.68
C CYS A 37 -17.74 -2.91 1.23
N THR A 38 -17.20 -1.82 0.69
CA THR A 38 -17.94 -0.74 0.05
C THR A 38 -17.51 -0.63 -1.40
N THR A 39 -18.46 -0.69 -2.33
CA THR A 39 -18.21 -0.34 -3.74
C THR A 39 -18.19 1.18 -3.86
N GLU A 40 -17.22 1.69 -4.58
CA GLU A 40 -17.03 3.12 -4.79
C GLU A 40 -17.09 3.45 -6.28
N SER A 41 -17.73 4.56 -6.61
CA SER A 41 -17.86 5.05 -7.99
C SER A 41 -17.34 6.46 -8.08
N GLY A 42 -16.35 6.65 -8.96
CA GLY A 42 -15.69 7.92 -9.22
C GLY A 42 -16.32 8.69 -10.39
N TRP A 43 -15.68 9.80 -10.76
CA TRP A 43 -16.16 10.70 -11.81
C TRP A 43 -15.98 10.16 -13.25
N THR A 44 -15.05 9.23 -13.48
CA THR A 44 -14.62 8.78 -14.82
C THR A 44 -15.00 7.32 -15.09
N ASP A 45 -16.21 6.89 -14.70
CA ASP A 45 -16.66 5.49 -14.73
C ASP A 45 -15.76 4.51 -13.94
N THR A 46 -14.77 5.04 -13.21
CA THR A 46 -13.88 4.26 -12.35
C THR A 46 -14.68 3.68 -11.19
N THR A 47 -14.59 2.37 -11.04
CA THR A 47 -15.14 1.65 -9.89
C THR A 47 -14.00 1.04 -9.08
N SER A 48 -14.10 1.12 -7.76
CA SER A 48 -13.18 0.43 -6.84
C SER A 48 -13.95 -0.20 -5.69
N SER A 49 -13.23 -0.95 -4.86
CA SER A 49 -13.75 -1.40 -3.57
C SER A 49 -12.81 -1.05 -2.46
N GLU A 50 -13.38 -0.59 -1.35
CA GLU A 50 -12.72 -0.42 -0.08
C GLU A 50 -13.15 -1.53 0.87
N TYR A 51 -12.19 -2.34 1.32
CA TYR A 51 -12.41 -3.37 2.33
C TYR A 51 -11.90 -2.89 3.69
N LYS A 52 -12.66 -3.21 4.74
CA LYS A 52 -12.18 -3.17 6.13
C LYS A 52 -12.09 -4.59 6.66
N LEU A 53 -10.90 -5.00 7.10
CA LEU A 53 -10.61 -6.35 7.56
C LEU A 53 -10.05 -6.30 8.99
N CYS A 54 -10.45 -7.28 9.80
CA CYS A 54 -10.17 -7.31 11.24
C CYS A 54 -9.85 -8.71 11.78
N ASN A 55 -9.81 -9.70 10.90
CA ASN A 55 -9.69 -11.12 11.21
C ASN A 55 -8.28 -11.69 10.94
N TYR A 56 -7.31 -10.83 10.70
CA TYR A 56 -5.93 -11.20 10.36
C TYR A 56 -4.96 -10.57 11.35
N ASP A 57 -3.82 -11.23 11.58
CA ASP A 57 -2.61 -10.54 11.98
C ASP A 57 -1.94 -9.92 10.73
N ARG A 58 -0.92 -9.07 10.92
CA ARG A 58 -0.25 -8.37 9.82
C ARG A 58 0.30 -9.33 8.76
N ALA A 59 0.98 -10.40 9.18
CA ALA A 59 1.62 -11.34 8.26
C ALA A 59 0.59 -12.16 7.46
N GLY A 60 -0.48 -12.60 8.13
CA GLY A 60 -1.60 -13.31 7.51
C GLY A 60 -2.34 -12.43 6.51
N TYR A 61 -2.54 -11.15 6.83
CA TYR A 61 -3.12 -10.19 5.89
C TYR A 61 -2.26 -10.01 4.64
N LEU A 62 -0.96 -9.77 4.79
CA LEU A 62 -0.08 -9.54 3.63
C LEU A 62 -0.04 -10.74 2.68
N ARG A 63 -0.03 -11.98 3.21
CA ARG A 63 -0.14 -13.21 2.40
C ARG A 63 -1.50 -13.32 1.69
N TYR A 64 -2.57 -12.91 2.35
CA TYR A 64 -3.91 -12.89 1.77
C TYR A 64 -4.04 -11.83 0.66
N ALA A 65 -3.42 -10.66 0.86
CA ALA A 65 -3.55 -9.54 -0.04
C ALA A 65 -2.66 -9.63 -1.29
N PHE A 66 -1.47 -10.20 -1.13
CA PHE A 66 -0.44 -10.27 -2.16
C PHE A 66 0.07 -11.71 -2.35
N PRO A 67 -0.80 -12.69 -2.67
CA PRO A 67 -0.45 -14.10 -2.61
C PRO A 67 0.63 -14.52 -3.62
N ASN A 68 0.78 -13.81 -4.74
CA ASN A 68 1.72 -14.13 -5.82
C ASN A 68 2.27 -12.88 -6.53
N VAL A 69 2.26 -11.74 -5.85
CA VAL A 69 2.70 -10.46 -6.43
C VAL A 69 3.66 -9.76 -5.49
N GLN A 70 4.60 -9.01 -6.08
CA GLN A 70 5.52 -8.18 -5.32
C GLN A 70 4.76 -6.99 -4.73
N TYR A 71 5.13 -6.57 -3.53
CA TYR A 71 4.59 -5.38 -2.89
C TYR A 71 5.66 -4.65 -2.08
N LEU A 72 5.50 -3.34 -1.99
CA LEU A 72 6.29 -2.48 -1.10
C LEU A 72 5.56 -2.39 0.24
N LEU A 73 6.23 -2.76 1.34
CA LEU A 73 5.76 -2.53 2.70
C LEU A 73 6.53 -1.34 3.29
N PHE A 74 5.78 -0.31 3.68
CA PHE A 74 6.31 0.89 4.31
C PHE A 74 5.75 0.99 5.73
N ASP A 75 6.60 0.74 6.71
CA ASP A 75 6.28 0.89 8.14
C ASP A 75 6.57 2.33 8.56
N TYR A 76 5.54 3.10 8.92
CA TYR A 76 5.65 4.50 9.33
C TYR A 76 5.87 4.60 10.84
N TYR A 77 6.80 5.46 11.24
CA TYR A 77 7.15 5.68 12.63
C TYR A 77 7.00 7.15 13.03
N GLU A 78 6.77 7.39 14.32
CA GLU A 78 6.68 8.73 14.89
C GLU A 78 8.07 9.36 15.14
N ASP A 79 9.08 8.51 15.37
CA ASP A 79 10.43 8.90 15.76
C ASP A 79 11.51 8.53 14.73
N ASN A 80 12.56 9.35 14.66
CA ASN A 80 13.70 9.18 13.74
C ASN A 80 14.52 7.91 13.99
N GLU A 81 14.33 7.24 15.12
CA GLU A 81 14.95 5.97 15.45
C GLU A 81 14.08 4.75 15.06
N CYS A 82 12.89 4.98 14.51
CA CYS A 82 11.91 3.95 14.14
C CYS A 82 11.60 2.97 15.30
N LYS A 83 11.25 3.51 16.47
CA LYS A 83 10.87 2.74 17.68
C LYS A 83 9.37 2.65 17.88
N THR A 84 8.62 3.70 17.56
CA THR A 84 7.17 3.81 17.74
C THR A 84 6.47 3.69 16.40
N LEU A 85 6.05 2.47 16.06
CA LEU A 85 5.29 2.20 14.83
C LEU A 85 3.92 2.85 14.92
N VAL A 86 3.55 3.64 13.91
CA VAL A 86 2.23 4.28 13.80
C VAL A 86 1.30 3.41 12.96
N GLN A 87 1.76 3.00 11.77
CA GLN A 87 1.00 2.15 10.84
C GLN A 87 1.94 1.54 9.81
N SER A 88 1.46 0.54 9.08
CA SER A 88 2.12 0.00 7.90
C SER A 88 1.26 0.23 6.67
N ASN A 89 1.86 0.66 5.56
CA ASN A 89 1.20 0.67 4.27
C ASN A 89 1.81 -0.41 3.37
N ALA A 90 0.97 -1.19 2.68
CA ALA A 90 1.42 -2.10 1.65
C ALA A 90 0.88 -1.68 0.28
N ILE A 91 1.76 -1.60 -0.71
CA ILE A 91 1.51 -1.02 -2.02
C ILE A 91 1.91 -2.04 -3.08
N LEU A 92 1.02 -2.32 -4.04
CA LEU A 92 1.32 -3.22 -5.15
C LEU A 92 2.53 -2.72 -5.93
N ALA A 93 3.49 -3.62 -6.17
CA ALA A 93 4.76 -3.29 -6.82
C ALA A 93 5.00 -4.21 -8.02
N ASP A 94 4.00 -4.32 -8.90
CA ASP A 94 4.07 -5.13 -10.12
C ASP A 94 4.57 -4.36 -11.35
N GLY A 95 4.86 -3.06 -11.19
CA GLY A 95 5.34 -2.19 -12.27
C GLY A 95 4.22 -1.66 -13.18
N GLU A 96 2.98 -2.08 -12.95
CA GLU A 96 1.83 -1.63 -13.73
C GLU A 96 1.14 -0.44 -13.06
N CYS A 97 0.40 0.33 -13.85
CA CYS A 97 -0.45 1.39 -13.32
C CYS A 97 -1.80 0.82 -12.85
N HIS A 98 -2.19 1.17 -11.63
CA HIS A 98 -3.47 0.77 -11.04
C HIS A 98 -4.27 1.99 -10.64
N SER A 99 -5.54 2.03 -11.05
CA SER A 99 -6.45 3.14 -10.76
C SER A 99 -7.63 2.68 -9.91
N SER A 100 -7.96 3.50 -8.93
CA SER A 100 -9.11 3.39 -8.03
C SER A 100 -9.78 4.77 -7.91
N VAL A 101 -10.91 4.84 -7.21
CA VAL A 101 -11.56 6.13 -6.95
C VAL A 101 -10.68 7.08 -6.11
N HIS A 102 -9.83 6.53 -5.23
CA HIS A 102 -8.96 7.33 -4.35
C HIS A 102 -7.60 7.66 -4.95
N TYR A 103 -7.01 6.69 -5.63
CA TYR A 103 -5.62 6.75 -6.05
C TYR A 103 -5.43 6.14 -7.43
N THR A 104 -4.58 6.76 -8.25
CA THR A 104 -3.90 6.09 -9.36
C THR A 104 -2.44 5.96 -8.97
N LEU A 105 -1.95 4.73 -8.81
CA LEU A 105 -0.62 4.41 -8.30
C LEU A 105 0.18 3.58 -9.31
N MET A 106 1.50 3.75 -9.29
CA MET A 106 2.45 2.94 -10.05
C MET A 106 3.76 2.82 -9.28
N PHE A 107 4.36 1.64 -9.29
CA PHE A 107 5.68 1.39 -8.72
C PHE A 107 6.73 1.42 -9.82
N GLU A 108 7.82 2.15 -9.59
CA GLU A 108 8.96 2.17 -10.51
C GLU A 108 10.28 2.02 -9.75
N THR A 109 11.30 1.50 -10.44
CA THR A 109 12.68 1.46 -9.97
C THR A 109 13.56 2.17 -10.99
N GLY A 110 14.28 3.20 -10.55
CA GLY A 110 15.24 3.92 -11.38
C GLY A 110 16.50 3.11 -11.67
N ASP A 111 17.33 3.59 -12.60
CA ASP A 111 18.57 2.93 -13.02
C ASP A 111 19.59 2.74 -11.87
N ASP A 112 19.56 3.64 -10.88
CA ASP A 112 20.37 3.58 -9.66
C ASP A 112 19.80 2.62 -8.58
N GLY A 113 18.61 2.07 -8.83
CA GLY A 113 17.84 1.23 -7.92
C GLY A 113 17.02 2.01 -6.89
N THR A 114 16.90 3.33 -7.01
CA THR A 114 15.96 4.12 -6.22
C THR A 114 14.53 3.69 -6.55
N VAL A 115 13.73 3.47 -5.51
CA VAL A 115 12.32 3.06 -5.63
C VAL A 115 11.42 4.30 -5.60
N TYR A 116 10.46 4.33 -6.51
CA TYR A 116 9.45 5.37 -6.62
C TYR A 116 8.06 4.74 -6.51
N VAL A 117 7.22 5.32 -5.66
CA VAL A 117 5.77 5.12 -5.75
C VAL A 117 5.21 6.39 -6.32
N LEU A 118 4.67 6.30 -7.53
CA LEU A 118 4.12 7.43 -8.26
C LEU A 118 2.60 7.46 -8.09
N SER A 119 2.06 8.67 -8.04
CA SER A 119 0.62 8.90 -8.06
C SER A 119 0.23 9.95 -9.08
N ARG A 120 -1.05 9.93 -9.49
CA ARG A 120 -1.68 11.01 -10.25
C ARG A 120 -3.20 11.01 -10.08
N GLY A 121 -3.82 12.12 -10.48
CA GLY A 121 -5.19 12.46 -10.07
C GLY A 121 -6.35 11.96 -10.95
N ILE A 122 -6.12 11.35 -12.12
CA ILE A 122 -7.21 11.00 -13.05
C ILE A 122 -7.31 9.48 -13.24
N ASP A 123 -6.47 8.92 -14.11
CA ASP A 123 -6.47 7.50 -14.48
C ASP A 123 -5.10 7.12 -15.03
N CYS A 124 -4.90 5.88 -15.48
CA CYS A 124 -3.64 5.38 -16.03
C CYS A 124 -3.26 5.89 -17.43
N ASN A 125 -4.09 6.71 -18.09
CA ASN A 125 -3.77 7.34 -19.38
C ASN A 125 -3.65 8.88 -19.38
N ARG A 126 -4.09 9.58 -18.33
CA ARG A 126 -4.08 11.06 -18.25
C ARG A 126 -3.43 11.62 -16.97
N GLY A 127 -2.79 12.78 -17.13
CA GLY A 127 -2.20 13.56 -16.04
C GLY A 127 -0.69 13.38 -15.91
N GLU A 128 -0.07 14.26 -15.12
CA GLU A 128 1.35 14.19 -14.76
C GLU A 128 1.56 13.28 -13.55
N TRP A 129 2.66 12.53 -13.55
CA TRP A 129 3.08 11.73 -12.41
C TRP A 129 3.78 12.58 -11.37
N SER A 130 3.47 12.32 -10.10
CA SER A 130 4.19 12.87 -8.95
C SER A 130 4.51 11.77 -7.95
N ASN A 131 5.45 12.05 -7.05
CA ASN A 131 5.82 11.13 -5.98
C ASN A 131 4.66 11.01 -4.97
N PHE A 132 4.13 9.79 -4.80
CA PHE A 132 3.18 9.45 -3.73
C PHE A 132 3.88 9.32 -2.39
N THR A 133 5.07 8.71 -2.39
CA THR A 133 6.01 8.70 -1.28
C THR A 133 7.30 9.39 -1.72
N GLU A 134 8.09 9.86 -0.76
CA GLU A 134 9.44 10.31 -1.07
C GLU A 134 10.24 9.19 -1.77
N PRO A 135 11.08 9.50 -2.78
CA PRO A 135 11.94 8.52 -3.43
C PRO A 135 12.81 7.80 -2.42
N ILE A 136 12.83 6.47 -2.50
CA ILE A 136 13.43 5.61 -1.48
C ILE A 136 14.76 5.08 -2.01
N PRO A 137 15.91 5.49 -1.45
CA PRO A 137 17.21 5.01 -1.92
C PRO A 137 17.34 3.48 -1.81
N LYS A 138 18.03 2.89 -2.78
CA LYS A 138 18.26 1.43 -2.84
C LYS A 138 18.81 0.84 -1.54
N ASP A 139 19.71 1.56 -0.86
CA ASP A 139 20.38 1.11 0.34
C ASP A 139 19.51 1.18 1.62
N MET A 140 18.30 1.75 1.51
CA MET A 140 17.27 1.74 2.54
C MET A 140 16.34 0.53 2.43
N ILE A 141 16.06 0.07 1.21
CA ILE A 141 15.16 -1.06 0.95
C ILE A 141 15.69 -2.35 1.59
N ASN A 142 14.85 -3.03 2.37
CA ASN A 142 15.18 -4.29 3.08
C ASN A 142 16.39 -4.19 4.03
N SER A 143 16.88 -2.98 4.33
CA SER A 143 18.07 -2.78 5.16
C SER A 143 17.79 -2.86 6.67
N GLY A 144 16.53 -2.64 7.07
CA GLY A 144 16.13 -2.46 8.46
C GLY A 144 16.52 -1.12 9.08
N LYS A 145 17.20 -0.24 8.33
CA LYS A 145 17.52 1.13 8.74
C LYS A 145 16.27 2.01 8.71
N CYS A 146 16.28 3.05 9.54
CA CYS A 146 15.24 4.07 9.54
C CYS A 146 15.52 5.07 8.41
N PHE A 147 14.65 5.11 7.41
CA PHE A 147 14.60 6.15 6.38
C PHE A 147 13.93 7.39 6.97
N VAL A 148 14.62 8.53 6.90
CA VAL A 148 14.13 9.83 7.39
C VAL A 148 14.08 10.76 6.20
N GLY A 149 12.88 10.95 5.67
CA GLY A 149 12.54 11.90 4.64
C GLY A 149 12.12 13.27 5.22
N GLU A 150 11.69 14.17 4.33
CA GLU A 150 11.14 15.48 4.68
C GLU A 150 9.82 15.39 5.46
N HIS A 151 8.98 14.41 5.11
CA HIS A 151 7.64 14.23 5.68
C HIS A 151 7.36 12.80 6.14
N THR A 152 8.30 11.88 5.89
CA THR A 152 8.10 10.46 6.16
C THR A 152 9.26 9.89 6.94
N ILE A 153 8.95 9.12 7.98
CA ILE A 153 9.93 8.34 8.73
C ILE A 153 9.49 6.90 8.68
N GLY A 154 10.36 6.02 8.18
CA GLY A 154 9.93 4.65 7.94
C GLY A 154 11.00 3.60 7.78
N LYS A 155 10.57 2.34 7.86
CA LYS A 155 11.34 1.19 7.35
C LYS A 155 10.64 0.67 6.12
N VAL A 156 11.43 0.42 5.08
CA VAL A 156 10.89 0.09 3.77
C VAL A 156 11.38 -1.28 3.34
N TYR A 157 10.44 -2.11 2.91
CA TYR A 157 10.69 -3.47 2.48
C TYR A 157 10.08 -3.71 1.12
N LEU A 158 10.87 -4.23 0.20
CA LEU A 158 10.35 -4.76 -1.07
C LEU A 158 10.18 -6.26 -0.90
N CYS A 159 8.94 -6.70 -0.79
CA CYS A 159 8.56 -8.04 -0.42
C CYS A 159 8.14 -8.86 -1.63
N PHE A 160 8.61 -10.10 -1.68
CA PHE A 160 8.15 -11.10 -2.65
C PHE A 160 7.16 -12.04 -1.95
N PRO A 161 6.16 -12.57 -2.68
CA PRO A 161 5.32 -13.63 -2.15
C PRO A 161 6.20 -14.82 -1.78
N GLY A 162 5.94 -15.40 -0.61
CA GLY A 162 6.63 -16.59 -0.09
C GLY A 162 5.88 -17.87 -0.37
#